data_AF-A0A241VIN1-F1
#
_entry.id   AF-A0A241VIN1-F1
#
_cell.length_a   1.000
_cell.length_b   1.000
_cell.length_c   1.000
_cell.angle_alpha   90.00
_cell.angle_beta   90.00
_cell.angle_gamma   90.00
#
_symmetry.space_group_name_H-M   'P 1'
#
loop_
_entity.id
_entity.type
_entity.pdbx_description
1 polymer ?
#
loop_
_entity_poly.entity_id
_entity_poly.type
_entity_poly.pdbx_seq_one_letter_code
_entity_poly.pdbx_strand_id
1 'polypeptide(L)'
;MGLGYGAGAAGFLIICFAILVFFIVITIWLSWNNWYKKQKNPPYKMNTVLKIGLSSVLCFPLFVAVTFGLIVISDLGSDYAERQYEKKIYIQLQQPLHFGEVVLPVSTWINRDFEIGYSVESMTDIRQGLNAARFPHRFKLGQYDVLAFELHRNLLIELAHDQEVLIENEKQICPAGWLLELAGEGYPSTEQRYSLNFDWFTPSQWKPINCFDGEGIIVLKLE
;
A
#
# COMPACT_ATOMS: atom_id res chain seq x y z
N MET A 1 -6.61 7.02 -18.76
CA MET A 1 -7.09 5.82 -18.04
C MET A 1 -7.41 4.76 -19.08
N GLY A 2 -6.57 3.76 -19.33
CA GLY A 2 -6.85 2.82 -20.44
C GLY A 2 -5.83 1.71 -20.70
N LEU A 3 -4.64 1.78 -20.12
CA LEU A 3 -3.59 0.79 -20.38
C LEU A 3 -3.65 -0.44 -19.44
N GLY A 4 -4.27 -0.32 -18.26
CA GLY A 4 -4.36 -1.42 -17.29
C GLY A 4 -5.38 -2.51 -17.66
N TYR A 5 -6.55 -2.12 -18.17
CA TYR A 5 -7.61 -3.08 -18.53
C TYR A 5 -7.27 -3.88 -19.80
N GLY A 6 -6.56 -3.28 -20.76
CA GLY A 6 -6.15 -3.94 -22.00
C GLY A 6 -5.09 -5.02 -21.78
N ALA A 7 -4.13 -4.77 -20.90
CA ALA A 7 -3.07 -5.72 -20.57
C ALA A 7 -3.61 -6.96 -19.83
N GLY A 8 -4.51 -6.75 -18.86
CA GLY A 8 -5.16 -7.86 -18.14
C GLY A 8 -6.05 -8.72 -19.04
N ALA A 9 -6.83 -8.10 -19.93
CA ALA A 9 -7.69 -8.82 -20.87
C ALA A 9 -6.88 -9.63 -21.90
N ALA A 10 -5.78 -9.08 -22.42
CA ALA A 10 -4.89 -9.79 -23.33
C ALA A 10 -4.22 -11.00 -22.66
N GLY A 11 -3.75 -10.85 -21.41
CA GLY A 11 -3.17 -11.95 -20.63
C GLY A 11 -4.18 -13.08 -20.39
N PHE A 12 -5.42 -12.75 -20.03
CA PHE A 12 -6.48 -13.73 -19.86
C PHE A 12 -6.78 -14.51 -21.14
N LEU A 13 -6.88 -13.81 -22.28
CA LEU A 13 -7.09 -14.45 -23.59
C LEU A 13 -5.95 -15.38 -23.97
N ILE A 14 -4.70 -15.03 -23.68
CA ILE A 14 -3.52 -15.87 -23.93
C ILE A 14 -3.59 -17.16 -23.10
N ILE A 15 -3.98 -17.07 -21.83
CA ILE A 15 -4.14 -18.24 -20.94
C ILE A 15 -5.27 -19.13 -21.46
N CYS A 16 -6.44 -18.57 -21.80
CA CYS A 16 -7.55 -19.34 -22.38
C CYS A 16 -7.14 -20.03 -23.68
N PHE A 17 -6.42 -19.34 -24.57
CA PHE A 17 -5.93 -19.89 -25.83
C PHE A 17 -4.92 -21.03 -25.59
N ALA A 18 -3.99 -20.87 -24.63
CA ALA A 18 -3.03 -21.90 -24.26
C ALA A 18 -3.73 -23.18 -23.76
N ILE A 19 -4.73 -23.03 -22.89
CA ILE A 19 -5.54 -24.15 -22.38
C ILE A 19 -6.27 -24.85 -23.53
N LEU A 20 -6.88 -24.08 -24.43
CA LEU A 20 -7.64 -24.60 -25.55
C LEU A 20 -6.74 -25.40 -26.51
N VAL A 21 -5.55 -24.86 -26.85
CA VAL A 21 -4.53 -25.55 -27.66
C VAL A 21 -4.08 -26.84 -27.00
N PHE A 22 -3.83 -26.83 -25.69
CA PHE A 22 -3.42 -28.02 -24.93
C PHE A 22 -4.47 -29.14 -25.03
N PHE A 23 -5.75 -28.82 -24.80
CA PHE A 23 -6.83 -29.82 -24.90
C PHE A 23 -7.05 -30.33 -26.33
N ILE A 24 -7.00 -29.47 -27.34
CA ILE A 24 -7.13 -29.89 -28.74
C ILE A 24 -6.00 -30.84 -29.13
N VAL A 25 -4.75 -30.52 -28.80
CA VAL A 25 -3.61 -31.37 -29.18
C VAL A 25 -3.68 -32.72 -28.47
N ILE A 26 -4.03 -32.75 -27.18
CA ILE A 26 -4.18 -33.99 -26.41
C ILE A 26 -5.32 -34.86 -26.96
N THR A 27 -6.48 -34.27 -27.24
CA THR A 27 -7.64 -35.02 -27.75
C THR A 27 -7.36 -35.61 -29.13
N ILE A 28 -6.71 -34.86 -30.02
CA ILE A 28 -6.27 -35.35 -31.34
C ILE A 28 -5.28 -36.50 -31.16
N TRP A 29 -4.28 -36.34 -30.28
CA TRP A 29 -3.25 -37.34 -30.06
C TRP A 29 -3.80 -38.64 -29.45
N LEU A 30 -4.67 -38.55 -28.44
CA LEU A 30 -5.33 -39.71 -27.82
C LEU A 30 -6.25 -40.43 -28.80
N SER A 31 -7.02 -39.68 -29.60
CA SER A 31 -7.92 -40.24 -30.62
C SER A 31 -7.15 -40.98 -31.70
N TRP A 32 -6.05 -40.38 -32.19
CA TRP A 32 -5.16 -40.99 -33.15
C TRP A 32 -4.48 -42.24 -32.59
N ASN A 33 -3.95 -42.18 -31.36
CA ASN A 33 -3.28 -43.31 -30.71
C ASN A 33 -4.24 -44.49 -30.48
N ASN A 34 -5.48 -44.22 -30.03
CA ASN A 34 -6.50 -45.25 -29.85
C ASN A 34 -6.95 -45.88 -31.17
N TRP A 35 -7.09 -45.10 -32.23
CA TRP A 35 -7.41 -45.61 -33.57
C TRP A 35 -6.27 -46.45 -34.13
N TYR A 36 -5.02 -45.98 -34.00
CA TYR A 36 -3.82 -46.66 -34.47
C TYR A 36 -3.63 -48.03 -33.78
N LYS A 37 -3.83 -48.10 -32.45
CA LYS A 37 -3.76 -49.37 -31.70
C LYS A 37 -4.83 -50.39 -32.09
N LYS A 38 -5.97 -49.96 -32.63
CA LYS A 38 -7.07 -50.84 -33.08
C LYS A 38 -6.83 -51.44 -34.46
N GLN A 39 -5.83 -50.98 -35.21
CA GLN A 39 -5.53 -51.50 -36.54
C GLN A 39 -4.50 -52.63 -36.50
N LYS A 40 -4.87 -53.78 -37.10
CA LYS A 40 -3.97 -54.94 -37.28
C LYS A 40 -2.83 -54.68 -38.28
N ASN A 41 -3.04 -53.79 -39.25
CA ASN A 41 -2.04 -53.33 -40.22
C ASN A 41 -2.16 -51.80 -40.34
N PRO A 42 -1.31 -51.02 -39.66
CA PRO A 42 -1.40 -49.57 -39.69
C PRO A 42 -1.01 -49.03 -41.09
N PRO A 43 -1.86 -48.25 -41.77
CA PRO A 43 -1.65 -47.83 -43.15
C PRO A 43 -0.73 -46.60 -43.28
N TYR A 44 -0.45 -45.88 -42.18
CA TYR A 44 0.28 -44.62 -42.23
C TYR A 44 1.21 -44.46 -41.03
N LYS A 45 2.53 -44.43 -41.26
CA LYS A 45 3.50 -43.98 -40.26
C LYS A 45 3.46 -42.46 -40.21
N MET A 46 3.15 -41.90 -39.05
CA MET A 46 3.10 -40.45 -38.85
C MET A 46 4.44 -39.82 -39.24
N ASN A 47 4.40 -38.91 -40.22
CA ASN A 47 5.60 -38.23 -40.74
C ASN A 47 6.36 -37.54 -39.60
N THR A 48 7.68 -37.69 -39.57
CA THR A 48 8.57 -37.06 -38.58
C THR A 48 8.32 -35.55 -38.47
N VAL A 49 8.03 -34.87 -39.59
CA VAL A 49 7.70 -33.44 -39.62
C VAL A 49 6.42 -33.13 -38.84
N LEU A 50 5.38 -33.97 -38.95
CA LEU A 50 4.12 -33.79 -38.24
C LEU A 50 4.29 -34.01 -36.73
N LYS A 51 5.13 -34.98 -36.32
CA LYS A 51 5.47 -35.20 -34.91
C LYS A 51 6.20 -34.00 -34.31
N ILE A 52 7.14 -33.42 -35.06
CA ILE A 52 7.89 -32.23 -34.64
C ILE A 52 6.93 -31.03 -34.53
N GLY A 53 6.04 -30.82 -35.51
CA GLY A 53 5.04 -29.76 -35.49
C GLY A 53 4.03 -29.86 -34.34
N LEU A 54 3.53 -31.06 -34.03
CA LEU A 54 2.67 -31.27 -32.85
C LEU A 54 3.42 -31.04 -31.53
N SER A 55 4.70 -31.41 -31.47
CA SER A 55 5.53 -31.19 -30.27
C SER A 55 5.85 -29.71 -30.07
N SER A 56 6.08 -28.95 -31.14
CA SER A 56 6.33 -27.50 -31.04
C SER A 56 5.09 -26.71 -30.62
N VAL A 57 3.89 -27.13 -31.04
CA VAL A 57 2.63 -26.52 -30.58
C VAL A 57 2.40 -26.73 -29.08
N LEU A 58 2.83 -27.88 -28.52
CA LEU A 58 2.76 -28.13 -27.07
C LEU A 58 3.77 -27.30 -26.26
N CYS A 59 4.81 -26.74 -26.89
CA CYS A 59 5.73 -25.84 -26.21
C CYS A 59 5.04 -24.52 -25.82
N PHE A 60 4.02 -24.08 -26.56
CA PHE A 60 3.32 -22.83 -26.28
C PHE A 60 2.61 -22.81 -24.91
N PRO A 61 1.75 -23.77 -24.55
CA PRO A 61 1.14 -23.79 -23.22
C PRO A 61 2.16 -23.97 -22.10
N LEU A 62 3.25 -24.70 -22.35
CA LEU A 62 4.32 -24.86 -21.37
C LEU A 62 5.07 -23.53 -21.15
N PHE A 63 5.36 -22.79 -22.22
CA PHE A 63 5.94 -21.46 -22.15
C PHE A 63 5.05 -20.45 -21.41
N VAL A 64 3.74 -20.46 -21.69
CA VAL A 64 2.76 -19.63 -20.98
C VAL A 64 2.72 -20.00 -19.50
N ALA A 65 2.70 -21.28 -19.14
CA ALA A 65 2.69 -21.73 -17.75
C ALA A 65 3.96 -21.30 -16.99
N VAL A 66 5.14 -21.43 -17.61
CA VAL A 66 6.41 -20.98 -17.01
C VAL A 66 6.40 -19.47 -16.81
N THR A 67 6.00 -18.71 -17.83
CA THR A 67 5.95 -17.23 -17.74
C THR A 67 4.97 -16.76 -16.67
N PHE A 68 3.78 -17.36 -16.61
CA PHE A 68 2.80 -17.08 -15.58
C PHE A 68 3.33 -17.43 -14.18
N GLY A 69 3.98 -18.58 -14.02
CA GLY A 69 4.61 -18.97 -12.75
C GLY A 69 5.68 -17.96 -12.30
N LEU A 70 6.50 -17.45 -13.21
CA LEU A 70 7.50 -16.42 -12.90
C LEU A 70 6.86 -15.10 -12.45
N ILE A 71 5.77 -14.66 -13.10
CA ILE A 71 5.02 -13.47 -12.71
C ILE A 71 4.45 -13.65 -11.29
N VAL A 72 3.77 -14.76 -11.03
CA VAL A 72 3.17 -15.03 -9.71
C VAL A 72 4.24 -15.06 -8.61
N ILE A 73 5.39 -15.69 -8.86
CA ILE A 73 6.50 -15.72 -7.89
C ILE A 73 7.05 -14.30 -7.64
N SER A 74 7.20 -13.50 -8.69
CA SER A 74 7.64 -12.11 -8.58
C SER A 74 6.65 -11.27 -7.78
N ASP A 75 5.35 -11.40 -8.08
CA ASP A 75 4.28 -10.67 -7.41
C ASP A 75 4.22 -11.06 -5.93
N LEU A 76 4.30 -12.35 -5.60
CA LEU A 76 4.36 -12.81 -4.21
C LEU A 76 5.57 -12.24 -3.44
N GLY A 77 6.72 -12.13 -4.11
CA GLY A 77 7.89 -11.49 -3.53
C GLY A 77 7.69 -9.99 -3.29
N SER A 78 7.07 -9.31 -4.24
CA SER A 78 6.72 -7.88 -4.15
C SER A 78 5.71 -7.62 -3.04
N ASP A 79 4.62 -8.38 -2.99
CA ASP A 79 3.58 -8.29 -1.94
C ASP A 79 4.16 -8.53 -0.56
N TYR A 80 5.07 -9.52 -0.44
CA TYR A 80 5.75 -9.77 0.82
C TYR A 80 6.62 -8.57 1.22
N ALA A 81 7.40 -8.01 0.29
CA ALA A 81 8.23 -6.84 0.55
C ALA A 81 7.38 -5.61 0.93
N GLU A 82 6.28 -5.36 0.24
CA GLU A 82 5.33 -4.28 0.54
C GLU A 82 4.73 -4.45 1.94
N ARG A 83 4.27 -5.64 2.31
CA ARG A 83 3.75 -5.89 3.67
C ARG A 83 4.80 -5.71 4.76
N GLN A 84 6.04 -6.13 4.51
CA GLN A 84 7.13 -5.89 5.46
C GLN A 84 7.45 -4.41 5.58
N TYR A 85 7.34 -3.66 4.49
CA TYR A 85 7.52 -2.22 4.45
C TYR A 85 6.41 -1.48 5.23
N GLU A 86 5.15 -1.81 4.95
CA GLU A 86 3.97 -1.25 5.62
C GLU A 86 4.02 -1.46 7.14
N LYS A 87 4.44 -2.64 7.61
CA LYS A 87 4.60 -2.92 9.05
C LYS A 87 5.61 -2.02 9.77
N LYS A 88 6.58 -1.46 9.04
CA LYS A 88 7.58 -0.55 9.61
C LYS A 88 7.13 0.91 9.59
N ILE A 89 6.13 1.22 8.76
CA ILE A 89 5.54 2.56 8.59
C ILE A 89 4.35 2.75 9.53
N TYR A 90 3.44 1.78 9.49
CA TYR A 90 2.21 1.76 10.27
C TYR A 90 2.44 0.96 11.53
N ILE A 91 2.62 1.67 12.64
CA ILE A 91 2.97 1.04 13.93
C ILE A 91 1.88 1.37 14.93
N GLN A 92 1.40 0.35 15.64
CA GLN A 92 0.59 0.56 16.84
C GLN A 92 1.49 0.60 18.07
N LEU A 93 1.41 1.69 18.83
CA LEU A 93 2.21 1.88 20.04
C LEU A 93 1.86 0.85 21.11
N GLN A 94 2.86 0.09 21.56
CA GLN A 94 2.73 -0.88 22.65
C GLN A 94 2.97 -0.26 24.03
N GLN A 95 3.61 0.90 24.06
CA GLN A 95 3.90 1.67 25.28
C GLN A 95 3.70 3.17 24.98
N PRO A 96 3.43 3.99 26.02
CA PRO A 96 3.37 5.44 25.84
C PRO A 96 4.69 5.98 25.26
N LEU A 97 4.59 6.95 24.36
CA LEU A 97 5.74 7.49 23.62
C LEU A 97 5.83 9.00 23.80
N HIS A 98 6.96 9.48 24.32
CA HIS A 98 7.24 10.91 24.43
C HIS A 98 7.64 11.50 23.08
N PHE A 99 6.91 12.51 22.63
CA PHE A 99 7.14 13.22 21.38
C PHE A 99 6.96 14.73 21.61
N GLY A 100 8.08 15.43 21.76
CA GLY A 100 8.10 16.85 22.15
C GLY A 100 7.36 17.10 23.45
N GLU A 101 6.38 17.99 23.41
CA GLU A 101 5.56 18.36 24.57
C GLU A 101 4.59 17.24 25.01
N VAL A 102 4.25 16.30 24.11
CA VAL A 102 3.16 15.35 24.37
C VAL A 102 3.65 13.92 24.63
N VAL A 103 2.80 13.15 25.31
CA VAL A 103 2.99 11.72 25.52
C VAL A 103 1.88 10.98 24.78
N LEU A 104 2.21 10.38 23.64
CA LEU A 104 1.27 9.60 22.85
C LEU A 104 0.86 8.36 23.67
N PRO A 105 -0.44 8.09 23.83
CA PRO A 105 -0.91 6.99 24.66
C PRO A 105 -0.68 5.65 23.99
N VAL A 106 -0.77 4.59 24.79
CA VAL A 106 -0.77 3.21 24.29
C VAL A 106 -1.88 3.00 23.25
N SER A 107 -1.67 2.07 22.33
CA SER A 107 -2.62 1.74 21.25
C SER A 107 -2.86 2.84 20.20
N THR A 108 -2.14 3.96 20.28
CA THR A 108 -2.10 4.97 19.21
C THR A 108 -1.50 4.34 17.96
N TRP A 109 -2.15 4.51 16.82
CA TRP A 109 -1.57 4.19 15.52
C TRP A 109 -0.72 5.37 15.08
N ILE A 110 0.48 5.10 14.58
CA ILE A 110 1.36 6.11 13.98
C ILE A 110 1.68 5.71 12.53
N ASN A 111 1.83 6.73 11.69
CA ASN A 111 2.29 6.64 10.31
C ASN A 111 3.60 7.44 10.21
N ARG A 112 4.59 6.84 9.56
CA ARG A 112 5.92 7.40 9.38
C ARG A 112 6.20 7.65 7.91
N ASP A 113 6.68 8.85 7.62
CA ASP A 113 7.18 9.24 6.31
C ASP A 113 8.70 8.99 6.20
N PHE A 114 9.21 8.97 4.98
CA PHE A 114 10.61 8.72 4.65
C PHE A 114 11.04 9.64 3.51
N GLU A 115 12.21 10.24 3.66
CA GLU A 115 12.82 11.09 2.63
C GLU A 115 14.13 10.49 2.14
N ILE A 116 14.62 11.01 1.00
CA ILE A 116 15.90 10.60 0.42
C ILE A 116 17.01 10.80 1.46
N GLY A 117 17.71 9.73 1.82
CA GLY A 117 18.76 9.73 2.85
C GLY A 117 18.31 9.22 4.22
N TYR A 118 17.00 9.10 4.45
CA TYR A 118 16.40 8.55 5.67
C TYR A 118 15.46 7.40 5.31
N SER A 119 16.03 6.26 4.93
CA SER A 119 15.25 5.06 4.66
C SER A 119 14.73 4.44 5.95
N VAL A 120 13.69 3.63 5.84
CA VAL A 120 13.11 2.93 6.98
C VAL A 120 14.15 2.07 7.72
N GLU A 121 15.14 1.52 7.00
CA GLU A 121 16.24 0.74 7.55
C GLU A 121 17.27 1.57 8.33
N SER A 122 17.41 2.87 8.03
CA SER A 122 18.37 3.73 8.74
C SER A 122 17.80 4.35 10.01
N MET A 123 16.48 4.30 10.19
CA MET A 123 15.82 4.83 11.38
C MET A 123 15.98 3.86 12.57
N THR A 124 16.38 4.42 13.71
CA THR A 124 16.62 3.67 14.96
C THR A 124 15.51 3.87 15.98
N ASP A 125 14.67 4.91 15.80
CA ASP A 125 13.58 5.27 16.70
C ASP A 125 12.27 5.43 15.93
N ILE A 126 11.17 4.94 16.51
CA ILE A 126 9.83 4.97 15.90
C ILE A 126 9.27 6.39 15.73
N ARG A 127 9.83 7.38 16.43
CA ARG A 127 9.46 8.81 16.34
C ARG A 127 10.07 9.48 15.11
N GLN A 128 11.16 8.93 14.58
CA GLN A 128 11.78 9.47 13.37
C GLN A 128 10.83 9.33 12.20
N GLY A 129 10.62 10.45 11.51
CA GLY A 129 9.69 10.54 10.40
C GLY A 129 8.21 10.45 10.79
N LEU A 130 7.85 10.56 12.08
CA LEU A 130 6.44 10.55 12.48
C LEU A 130 5.69 11.64 11.70
N ASN A 131 4.69 11.21 10.94
CA ASN A 131 3.91 12.07 10.06
C ASN A 131 2.49 12.23 10.58
N ALA A 132 1.84 11.14 10.96
CA ALA A 132 0.48 11.18 11.48
C ALA A 132 0.29 10.21 12.64
N ALA A 133 -0.67 10.51 13.51
CA ALA A 133 -1.07 9.64 14.61
C ALA A 133 -2.59 9.65 14.78
N ARG A 134 -3.18 8.47 15.05
CA ARG A 134 -4.61 8.30 15.35
C ARG A 134 -4.76 7.67 16.72
N PHE A 135 -5.49 8.35 17.58
CA PHE A 135 -5.63 7.98 18.98
C PHE A 135 -6.76 6.95 19.16
N PRO A 136 -6.66 6.04 20.14
CA PRO A 136 -7.72 5.06 20.41
C PRO A 136 -8.97 5.72 21.00
N HIS A 137 -8.79 6.83 21.70
CA HIS A 137 -9.83 7.63 22.33
C HIS A 137 -9.48 9.12 22.17
N ARG A 138 -10.42 10.01 22.55
CA ARG A 138 -10.18 11.46 22.56
C ARG A 138 -8.90 11.76 23.35
N PHE A 139 -8.01 12.51 22.73
CA PHE A 139 -6.72 12.87 23.30
C PHE A 139 -6.56 14.38 23.30
N LYS A 140 -5.92 14.92 24.33
CA LYS A 140 -5.69 16.35 24.44
C LYS A 140 -4.36 16.71 23.78
N LEU A 141 -4.40 17.44 22.68
CA LEU A 141 -3.23 17.96 21.97
C LEU A 141 -3.20 19.48 22.14
N GLY A 142 -2.28 19.97 22.98
CA GLY A 142 -2.29 21.36 23.42
C GLY A 142 -3.58 21.70 24.15
N GLN A 143 -4.39 22.61 23.59
CA GLN A 143 -5.68 23.00 24.14
C GLN A 143 -6.89 22.29 23.51
N TYR A 144 -6.67 21.43 22.51
CA TYR A 144 -7.75 20.82 21.72
C TYR A 144 -7.94 19.35 22.06
N ASP A 145 -9.20 18.91 22.07
CA ASP A 145 -9.55 17.48 22.12
C ASP A 145 -9.64 16.94 20.69
N VAL A 146 -8.81 15.94 20.39
CA VAL A 146 -8.57 15.45 19.03
C VAL A 146 -8.70 13.93 18.93
N LEU A 147 -8.94 13.45 17.71
CA LEU A 147 -8.98 12.04 17.35
C LEU A 147 -7.71 11.60 16.60
N ALA A 148 -7.09 12.53 15.89
CA ALA A 148 -5.86 12.30 15.14
C ALA A 148 -5.10 13.61 14.89
N PHE A 149 -3.84 13.50 14.52
CA PHE A 149 -3.08 14.60 13.95
C PHE A 149 -2.21 14.16 12.78
N GLU A 150 -1.85 15.11 11.92
CA GLU A 150 -0.92 14.97 10.82
C GLU A 150 -0.02 16.20 10.72
N LEU A 151 1.25 15.96 10.37
CA LEU A 151 2.29 16.96 10.21
C LEU A 151 2.59 17.17 8.73
N HIS A 152 1.81 18.03 8.07
CA HIS A 152 2.01 18.36 6.65
C HIS A 152 2.20 19.87 6.45
N ARG A 153 3.46 20.35 6.53
CA ARG A 153 3.86 21.78 6.58
C ARG A 153 3.34 22.57 7.79
N ASN A 154 2.13 22.28 8.22
CA ASN A 154 1.45 22.72 9.43
C ASN A 154 0.94 21.48 10.19
N LEU A 155 0.41 21.69 11.39
CA LEU A 155 -0.18 20.62 12.19
C LEU A 155 -1.67 20.62 11.92
N LEU A 156 -2.12 19.56 11.25
CA LEU A 156 -3.54 19.28 11.06
C LEU A 156 -4.01 18.42 12.22
N ILE A 157 -5.14 18.78 12.83
CA ILE A 157 -5.78 17.96 13.86
C ILE A 157 -7.24 17.68 13.50
N GLU A 158 -7.66 16.45 13.72
CA GLU A 158 -9.06 16.03 13.58
C GLU A 158 -9.77 16.25 14.92
N LEU A 159 -10.71 17.19 14.96
CA LEU A 159 -11.37 17.59 16.20
C LEU A 159 -12.35 16.52 16.69
N ALA A 160 -12.34 16.24 17.99
CA ALA A 160 -13.30 15.34 18.61
C ALA A 160 -14.67 16.00 18.88
N HIS A 161 -14.68 17.32 19.04
CA HIS A 161 -15.83 18.15 19.44
C HIS A 161 -15.82 19.48 18.70
N ASP A 162 -16.98 20.11 18.63
CA ASP A 162 -17.10 21.49 18.17
C ASP A 162 -16.23 22.39 19.07
N GLN A 163 -15.35 23.19 18.45
CA GLN A 163 -14.43 24.08 19.14
C GLN A 163 -14.57 25.51 18.62
N GLU A 164 -14.67 26.46 19.55
CA GLU A 164 -14.56 27.88 19.21
C GLU A 164 -13.08 28.25 19.04
N VAL A 165 -12.71 28.70 17.85
CA VAL A 165 -11.34 29.06 17.49
C VAL A 165 -11.28 30.51 17.00
N LEU A 166 -10.11 31.12 17.17
CA LEU A 166 -9.83 32.46 16.68
C LEU A 166 -8.91 32.35 15.45
N ILE A 167 -9.46 32.63 14.27
CA ILE A 167 -8.73 32.60 12.99
C ILE A 167 -8.79 34.02 12.42
N GLU A 168 -7.63 34.61 12.09
CA GLU A 168 -7.54 35.99 11.57
C GLU A 168 -8.27 37.05 12.43
N ASN A 169 -8.30 36.85 13.76
CA ASN A 169 -9.05 37.66 14.75
C ASN A 169 -10.58 37.54 14.68
N GLU A 170 -11.11 36.60 13.91
CA GLU A 170 -12.52 36.26 13.88
C GLU A 170 -12.80 34.98 14.67
N LYS A 171 -13.85 35.01 15.49
CA LYS A 171 -14.31 33.84 16.22
C LYS A 171 -15.15 32.97 15.28
N GLN A 172 -14.74 31.72 15.13
CA GLN A 172 -15.41 30.73 14.29
C GLN A 172 -15.60 29.44 15.06
N ILE A 173 -16.70 28.72 14.79
CA ILE A 173 -16.93 27.39 15.36
C ILE A 173 -16.40 26.37 14.35
N CYS A 174 -15.42 25.57 14.76
CA CYS A 174 -14.89 24.46 13.99
C CYS A 174 -15.60 23.17 14.45
N PRO A 175 -16.43 22.52 13.60
CA PRO A 175 -17.23 21.37 14.00
C PRO A 175 -16.40 20.13 14.36
N ALA A 176 -17.00 19.21 15.12
CA ALA A 176 -16.46 17.88 15.36
C ALA A 176 -16.25 17.11 14.03
N GLY A 177 -15.13 16.40 13.92
CA GLY A 177 -14.74 15.65 12.73
C GLY A 177 -14.08 16.49 11.64
N TRP A 178 -14.13 17.82 11.73
CA TRP A 178 -13.40 18.70 10.81
C TRP A 178 -11.91 18.76 11.16
N LEU A 179 -11.13 19.24 10.19
CA LEU A 179 -9.70 19.44 10.34
C LEU A 179 -9.43 20.90 10.74
N LEU A 180 -8.69 21.07 11.83
CA LEU A 180 -8.16 22.36 12.25
C LEU A 180 -6.66 22.41 11.92
N GLU A 181 -6.26 23.41 11.15
CA GLU A 181 -4.87 23.65 10.77
C GLU A 181 -4.24 24.66 11.74
N LEU A 182 -3.13 24.24 12.34
CA LEU A 182 -2.35 24.99 13.30
C LEU A 182 -0.97 25.31 12.71
N ALA A 183 -0.55 26.57 12.79
CA ALA A 183 0.79 27.01 12.41
C ALA A 183 1.66 27.35 13.63
N GLY A 184 2.89 26.86 13.65
CA GLY A 184 3.92 27.18 14.66
C GLY A 184 4.99 28.15 14.14
N GLU A 185 6.06 28.37 14.91
CA GLU A 185 7.24 29.17 14.50
C GLU A 185 8.12 28.51 13.42
N GLY A 186 7.50 27.77 12.49
CA GLY A 186 8.14 27.04 11.41
C GLY A 186 7.95 25.53 11.51
N TYR A 187 7.83 24.88 10.36
CA TYR A 187 7.87 23.42 10.24
C TYR A 187 9.30 22.91 10.49
N PRO A 188 9.51 21.78 11.20
CA PRO A 188 10.84 21.23 11.40
C PRO A 188 11.55 20.96 10.07
N SER A 189 12.87 21.16 10.04
CA SER A 189 13.67 20.70 8.91
C SER A 189 13.63 19.17 8.80
N THR A 190 13.94 18.63 7.62
CA THR A 190 14.11 17.17 7.43
C THR A 190 15.04 16.59 8.49
N GLU A 191 16.20 17.20 8.72
CA GLU A 191 17.16 16.74 9.72
C GLU A 191 16.56 16.69 11.14
N GLN A 192 15.74 17.68 11.52
CA GLN A 192 15.07 17.68 12.81
C GLN A 192 14.02 16.56 12.93
N ARG A 193 13.23 16.32 11.87
CA ARG A 193 12.21 15.23 11.82
C ARG A 193 12.83 13.84 11.97
N TYR A 194 14.07 13.66 11.50
CA TYR A 194 14.81 12.40 11.59
C TYR A 194 15.88 12.40 12.69
N SER A 195 15.96 13.44 13.52
CA SER A 195 16.84 13.45 14.70
C SER A 195 16.24 12.64 15.86
N LEU A 196 16.95 12.57 16.99
CA LEU A 196 16.42 12.01 18.24
C LEU A 196 15.87 13.09 19.20
N ASN A 197 15.90 14.36 18.78
CA ASN A 197 15.36 15.47 19.54
C ASN A 197 14.04 15.93 18.90
N PHE A 198 12.96 15.82 19.66
CA PHE A 198 11.60 16.16 19.20
C PHE A 198 11.02 17.37 19.94
N ASP A 199 11.84 18.14 20.67
CA ASP A 199 11.41 19.29 21.47
C ASP A 199 10.77 20.42 20.64
N TRP A 200 10.94 20.38 19.31
CA TRP A 200 10.28 21.28 18.37
C TRP A 200 8.76 21.03 18.27
N PHE A 201 8.27 19.85 18.66
CA PHE A 201 6.85 19.55 18.62
C PHE A 201 6.13 20.09 19.87
N THR A 202 5.71 21.35 19.79
CA THR A 202 5.05 22.10 20.87
C THR A 202 3.63 22.56 20.49
N PRO A 203 2.68 21.62 20.28
CA PRO A 203 1.35 21.96 19.77
C PRO A 203 0.58 22.98 20.62
N SER A 204 0.92 23.19 21.90
CA SER A 204 0.32 24.25 22.73
C SER A 204 0.65 25.66 22.26
N GLN A 205 1.74 25.85 21.53
CA GLN A 205 2.21 27.16 21.04
C GLN A 205 1.69 27.48 19.63
N TRP A 206 1.09 26.49 18.96
CA TRP A 206 0.68 26.63 17.56
C TRP A 206 -0.72 27.26 17.49
N LYS A 207 -0.93 28.12 16.50
CA LYS A 207 -2.13 28.95 16.38
C LYS A 207 -3.03 28.49 15.24
N PRO A 208 -4.36 28.50 15.42
CA PRO A 208 -5.31 28.28 14.33
C PRO A 208 -5.08 29.24 13.17
N ILE A 209 -5.00 28.68 11.97
CA ILE A 209 -4.94 29.46 10.73
C ILE A 209 -6.07 29.09 9.76
N ASN A 210 -6.65 27.90 9.89
CA ASN A 210 -7.71 27.45 9.00
C ASN A 210 -8.53 26.31 9.65
N CYS A 211 -9.81 26.21 9.31
CA CYS A 211 -10.69 25.11 9.69
C CYS A 211 -11.53 24.70 8.48
N PHE A 212 -11.52 23.42 8.12
CA PHE A 212 -12.19 22.94 6.91
C PHE A 212 -12.69 21.50 7.04
N ASP A 213 -13.71 21.18 6.22
CA ASP A 213 -14.20 19.83 6.02
C ASP A 213 -13.26 19.08 5.07
N GLY A 214 -12.80 17.90 5.46
CA GLY A 214 -11.81 17.14 4.72
C GLY A 214 -11.94 15.64 4.97
N GLU A 215 -11.24 14.85 4.17
CA GLU A 215 -11.09 13.43 4.46
C GLU A 215 -10.29 13.31 5.78
N GLY A 216 -10.89 12.69 6.80
CA GLY A 216 -10.28 12.56 8.13
C GLY A 216 -8.88 11.95 8.07
N ILE A 217 -8.07 12.17 9.11
CA ILE A 217 -6.63 11.87 9.04
C ILE A 217 -6.40 10.36 8.95
N ILE A 218 -5.82 9.93 7.82
CA ILE A 218 -5.59 8.53 7.49
C ILE A 218 -4.23 8.08 8.04
N VAL A 219 -4.25 7.16 9.00
CA VAL A 219 -3.04 6.61 9.64
C VAL A 219 -2.84 5.14 9.31
N LEU A 220 -3.75 4.53 8.56
CA LEU A 220 -3.66 3.17 8.06
C LEU A 220 -4.05 3.15 6.59
N LYS A 221 -3.36 2.37 5.77
CA LYS A 221 -3.82 2.05 4.42
C LYS A 221 -5.02 1.11 4.55
N LEU A 222 -6.18 1.53 4.02
CA LEU A 222 -7.36 0.67 3.90
C LEU A 222 -7.05 -0.37 2.81
N GLU A 223 -7.05 -1.66 3.18
CA GLU A 223 -7.04 -2.79 2.23
C GLU A 223 -8.40 -2.93 1.53
#